data_AF-A0A662PUX9-F1
#
_entry.id   AF-A0A662PUX9-F1
#
_cell.length_a   1.000
_cell.length_b   1.000
_cell.length_c   1.000
_cell.angle_alpha   90.00
_cell.angle_beta   90.00
_cell.angle_gamma   90.00
#
_symmetry.space_group_name_H-M   'P 1'
#
loop_
_entity.id
_entity.type
_entity.pdbx_description
1 polymer ?
#
loop_
_entity_poly.entity_id
_entity_poly.type
_entity_poly.pdbx_seq_one_letter_code
_entity_poly.pdbx_strand_id
1 'polypeptide(L)'
;SREPELKKISRSYQLSMLIESIKDLLRLREEPSRIHPKILKLFGRPEKDLSEYILSLPSELSRLILLSVKGVGPKTADSILLATTTSLESIPCDVHLVKFIDRMEILKGLKRPEKGFCRRFLCKPESAERWRIPACPKAIEGECIRYELLKHLRELGGWFQTLVYLHGRDFCRSIKPRCKECPLRDLCPSSRVDDKG
;
A
#
# COMPACT_ATOMS: atom_id res chain seq x y z
N SER A 1 26.42 -19.64 7.00
CA SER A 1 25.94 -18.24 7.05
C SER A 1 26.57 -17.47 5.90
N ARG A 2 25.78 -16.83 5.02
CA ARG A 2 26.25 -15.91 3.96
C ARG A 2 26.39 -14.46 4.43
N GLU A 3 26.38 -14.21 5.74
CA GLU A 3 26.50 -12.86 6.31
C GLU A 3 27.72 -12.05 5.84
N PRO A 4 28.93 -12.64 5.66
CA PRO A 4 30.10 -11.88 5.22
C PRO A 4 29.96 -11.36 3.78
N GLU A 5 29.33 -12.14 2.90
CA GLU A 5 29.06 -11.77 1.51
C GLU A 5 27.98 -10.69 1.43
N LEU A 6 26.90 -10.83 2.22
CA LEU A 6 25.85 -9.82 2.32
C LEU A 6 26.39 -8.49 2.84
N LYS A 7 27.31 -8.49 3.81
CA LYS A 7 27.97 -7.26 4.33
C LYS A 7 28.82 -6.53 3.29
N LYS A 8 29.41 -7.24 2.33
CA LYS A 8 30.17 -6.62 1.21
C LYS A 8 29.25 -5.93 0.20
N ILE A 9 28.03 -6.42 0.01
CA ILE A 9 27.02 -5.87 -0.92
C ILE A 9 26.15 -4.79 -0.22
N SER A 10 26.06 -4.80 1.11
CA SER A 10 25.10 -4.02 1.91
C SER A 10 25.43 -2.55 2.19
N ARG A 11 26.29 -1.89 1.39
CA ARG A 11 26.41 -0.41 1.50
C ARG A 11 25.16 0.31 0.99
N SER A 12 24.31 -0.39 0.22
CA SER A 12 23.01 0.12 -0.17
C SER A 12 22.07 0.15 1.04
N TYR A 13 21.60 1.35 1.39
CA TYR A 13 20.55 1.58 2.40
C TYR A 13 19.31 0.69 2.18
N GLN A 14 19.00 0.36 0.93
CA GLN A 14 17.86 -0.51 0.61
C GLN A 14 18.08 -1.94 1.12
N LEU A 15 19.31 -2.48 1.00
CA LEU A 15 19.61 -3.83 1.47
C LEU A 15 19.66 -3.89 3.00
N SER A 16 20.19 -2.86 3.66
CA SER A 16 20.17 -2.79 5.12
C SER A 16 18.74 -2.71 5.66
N MET A 17 17.88 -1.88 5.05
CA MET A 17 16.47 -1.78 5.40
C MET A 17 15.71 -3.09 5.17
N LEU A 18 16.03 -3.84 4.12
CA LEU A 18 15.45 -5.15 3.86
C LEU A 18 15.81 -6.14 4.97
N ILE A 19 17.10 -6.23 5.33
CA ILE A 19 17.57 -7.11 6.41
C ILE A 19 16.88 -6.75 7.73
N GLU A 20 16.76 -5.46 8.04
CA GLU A 20 16.05 -4.98 9.23
C GLU A 20 14.57 -5.36 9.21
N SER A 21 13.90 -5.26 8.07
CA SER A 21 12.48 -5.63 7.92
C SER A 21 12.28 -7.14 8.13
N ILE A 22 13.17 -7.97 7.57
CA ILE A 22 13.12 -9.44 7.74
C ILE A 22 13.35 -9.81 9.21
N LYS A 23 14.36 -9.22 9.86
CA LYS A 23 14.61 -9.45 11.30
C LYS A 23 13.41 -9.04 12.14
N ASP A 24 12.78 -7.92 11.82
CA ASP A 24 11.62 -7.42 12.56
C ASP A 24 10.37 -8.29 12.36
N LEU A 25 10.18 -8.86 11.17
CA LEU A 25 9.16 -9.88 10.90
C LEU A 25 9.37 -11.12 11.77
N LEU A 26 10.59 -11.65 11.83
CA LEU A 26 10.91 -12.82 12.67
C LEU A 26 10.66 -12.53 14.15
N ARG A 27 11.04 -11.34 14.62
CA ARG A 27 10.76 -10.90 16.00
C ARG A 27 9.26 -10.77 16.28
N LEU A 28 8.44 -10.36 15.32
CA LEU A 28 6.99 -10.25 15.52
C LEU A 28 6.34 -11.61 15.82
N ARG A 29 6.92 -12.71 15.33
CA ARG A 29 6.50 -14.07 15.69
C ARG A 29 6.79 -14.37 17.16
N GLU A 30 7.98 -14.00 17.62
CA GLU A 30 8.47 -14.29 18.98
C GLU A 30 7.86 -13.34 20.02
N GLU A 31 7.63 -12.09 19.64
CA GLU A 31 7.10 -11.01 20.46
C GLU A 31 5.83 -10.41 19.83
N PRO A 32 4.69 -11.13 19.91
CA PRO A 32 3.44 -10.70 19.27
C PRO A 32 2.80 -9.48 19.97
N SER A 33 3.38 -8.94 21.04
CA SER A 33 2.90 -7.75 21.78
C SER A 33 2.68 -6.52 20.89
N ARG A 34 3.39 -6.46 19.76
CA ARG A 34 3.27 -5.40 18.75
C ARG A 34 2.11 -5.58 17.77
N ILE A 35 1.52 -6.77 17.71
CA ILE A 35 0.28 -7.01 16.96
C ILE A 35 -0.87 -6.32 17.70
N HIS A 36 -1.81 -5.75 16.94
CA HIS A 36 -2.93 -5.04 17.52
C HIS A 36 -3.68 -5.94 18.54
N PRO A 37 -3.92 -5.49 19.80
CA PRO A 37 -4.47 -6.34 20.85
C PRO A 37 -5.81 -7.00 20.51
N LYS A 38 -6.66 -6.32 19.72
CA LYS A 38 -7.92 -6.90 19.24
C LYS A 38 -7.71 -8.09 18.33
N ILE A 39 -6.69 -8.07 17.48
CA ILE A 39 -6.37 -9.19 16.58
C ILE A 39 -5.97 -10.39 17.43
N LEU A 40 -5.05 -10.20 18.40
CA LEU A 40 -4.63 -11.29 19.30
C LEU A 40 -5.79 -11.85 20.13
N LYS A 41 -6.71 -10.99 20.57
CA LYS A 41 -7.89 -11.42 21.34
C LYS A 41 -8.86 -12.26 20.50
N LEU A 42 -8.99 -11.96 19.20
CA LEU A 42 -9.98 -12.59 18.31
C LEU A 42 -9.41 -13.83 17.60
N PHE A 43 -8.13 -13.81 17.23
CA PHE A 43 -7.50 -14.82 16.38
C PHE A 43 -6.34 -15.56 17.06
N GLY A 44 -6.05 -15.25 18.32
CA GLY A 44 -4.96 -15.89 19.06
C GLY A 44 -3.58 -15.35 18.70
N ARG A 45 -2.55 -16.10 19.09
CA ARG A 45 -1.14 -15.80 18.77
C ARG A 45 -0.69 -16.62 17.57
N PRO A 46 0.28 -16.15 16.77
CA PRO A 46 0.85 -16.96 15.69
C PRO A 46 1.58 -18.18 16.27
N GLU A 47 1.12 -19.41 15.94
CA GLU A 47 1.67 -20.65 16.51
C GLU A 47 2.89 -21.19 15.78
N LYS A 48 2.94 -21.12 14.43
CA LYS A 48 4.02 -21.71 13.62
C LYS A 48 4.60 -20.70 12.64
N ASP A 49 3.81 -20.30 11.64
CA ASP A 49 4.26 -19.42 10.57
C ASP A 49 3.52 -18.07 10.59
N LEU A 50 4.28 -16.97 10.64
CA LEU A 50 3.73 -15.63 10.67
C LEU A 50 3.04 -15.27 9.35
N SER A 51 3.54 -15.75 8.22
CA SER A 51 2.95 -15.50 6.91
C SER A 51 1.62 -16.23 6.76
N GLU A 52 1.53 -17.51 7.17
CA GLU A 52 0.25 -18.24 7.20
C GLU A 52 -0.75 -17.55 8.13
N TYR A 53 -0.29 -17.13 9.31
CA TYR A 53 -1.13 -16.37 10.24
C TYR A 53 -1.66 -15.08 9.60
N ILE A 54 -0.80 -14.27 8.97
CA ILE A 54 -1.20 -13.03 8.28
C ILE A 54 -2.20 -13.32 7.14
N LEU A 55 -1.98 -14.38 6.36
CA LEU A 55 -2.83 -14.74 5.22
C LEU A 55 -4.18 -15.35 5.64
N SER A 56 -4.27 -15.92 6.85
CA SER A 56 -5.52 -16.43 7.41
C SER A 56 -6.49 -15.33 7.86
N LEU A 57 -6.00 -14.11 8.05
CA LEU A 57 -6.79 -12.98 8.53
C LEU A 57 -7.49 -12.24 7.37
N PRO A 58 -8.63 -11.58 7.65
CA PRO A 58 -9.19 -10.57 6.74
C PRO A 58 -8.14 -9.51 6.38
N SER A 59 -8.09 -9.11 5.10
CA SER A 59 -7.00 -8.29 4.55
C SER A 59 -6.79 -6.97 5.29
N GLU A 60 -7.84 -6.35 5.82
CA GLU A 60 -7.70 -5.12 6.62
C GLU A 60 -6.95 -5.33 7.94
N LEU A 61 -7.05 -6.53 8.53
CA LEU A 61 -6.34 -6.91 9.75
C LEU A 61 -4.91 -7.36 9.42
N SER A 62 -4.73 -8.14 8.35
CA SER A 62 -3.41 -8.49 7.81
C SER A 62 -2.59 -7.23 7.53
N ARG A 63 -3.22 -6.19 6.97
CA ARG A 63 -2.60 -4.89 6.72
C ARG A 63 -2.09 -4.21 7.98
N LEU A 64 -2.84 -4.25 9.08
CA LEU A 64 -2.40 -3.68 10.37
C LEU A 64 -1.14 -4.38 10.89
N ILE A 65 -1.06 -5.71 10.77
CA ILE A 65 0.13 -6.48 11.16
C ILE A 65 1.32 -6.08 10.28
N LEU A 66 1.16 -6.08 8.96
CA LEU A 66 2.24 -5.68 8.03
C LEU A 66 2.75 -4.26 8.35
N LEU A 67 1.87 -3.33 8.69
CA LEU A 67 2.24 -1.96 9.06
C LEU A 67 2.93 -1.83 10.42
N SER A 68 2.84 -2.85 11.28
CA SER A 68 3.59 -2.89 12.53
C SER A 68 5.08 -3.20 12.31
N VAL A 69 5.43 -3.75 11.14
CA VAL A 69 6.80 -4.14 10.77
C VAL A 69 7.62 -2.90 10.39
N LYS A 70 8.85 -2.83 10.89
CA LYS A 70 9.84 -1.80 10.51
C LYS A 70 10.14 -1.90 9.02
N GLY A 71 10.25 -0.76 8.34
CA GLY A 71 10.49 -0.71 6.88
C GLY A 71 9.25 -0.98 6.00
N VAL A 72 8.17 -1.55 6.53
CA VAL A 72 6.93 -1.74 5.78
C VAL A 72 6.02 -0.51 5.92
N GLY A 73 5.86 0.25 4.84
CA GLY A 73 4.92 1.38 4.75
C GLY A 73 3.59 1.00 4.09
N PRO A 74 2.60 1.92 4.04
CA PRO A 74 1.30 1.68 3.42
C PRO A 74 1.39 1.10 2.00
N LYS A 75 2.15 1.73 1.10
CA LYS A 75 2.36 1.22 -0.26
C LYS A 75 2.84 -0.23 -0.27
N THR A 76 3.88 -0.53 0.52
CA THR A 76 4.47 -1.87 0.58
C THR A 76 3.48 -2.90 1.15
N ALA A 77 2.77 -2.56 2.23
CA ALA A 77 1.76 -3.44 2.82
C ALA A 77 0.63 -3.76 1.82
N ASP A 78 0.11 -2.74 1.14
CA ASP A 78 -0.92 -2.90 0.11
C ASP A 78 -0.38 -3.73 -1.09
N SER A 79 0.89 -3.55 -1.50
CA SER A 79 1.49 -4.35 -2.57
C SER A 79 1.66 -5.82 -2.19
N ILE A 80 2.05 -6.11 -0.94
CA ILE A 80 2.15 -7.49 -0.45
C ILE A 80 0.77 -8.14 -0.49
N LEU A 81 -0.24 -7.48 0.08
CA LEU A 81 -1.60 -8.03 0.12
C LEU A 81 -2.18 -8.25 -1.27
N LEU A 82 -1.99 -7.32 -2.20
CA LEU A 82 -2.44 -7.48 -3.58
C LEU A 82 -1.76 -8.67 -4.28
N ALA A 83 -0.50 -8.95 -3.96
CA ALA A 83 0.26 -10.04 -4.59
C ALA A 83 0.04 -11.41 -3.93
N THR A 84 -0.27 -11.44 -2.63
CA THR A 84 -0.31 -12.70 -1.86
C THR A 84 -1.71 -13.12 -1.45
N THR A 85 -2.73 -12.29 -1.67
CA THR A 85 -4.12 -12.59 -1.30
C THR A 85 -5.04 -12.49 -2.51
N THR A 86 -6.25 -13.01 -2.38
CA THR A 86 -7.33 -12.84 -3.38
C THR A 86 -8.04 -11.48 -3.24
N SER A 87 -7.63 -10.62 -2.30
CA SER A 87 -8.27 -9.32 -2.07
C SER A 87 -7.79 -8.29 -3.08
N LEU A 88 -8.68 -7.93 -3.99
CA LEU A 88 -8.45 -6.91 -5.00
C LEU A 88 -8.76 -5.48 -4.49
N GLU A 89 -9.16 -5.34 -3.23
CA GLU A 89 -9.37 -4.04 -2.57
C GLU A 89 -8.06 -3.38 -2.10
N SER A 90 -6.93 -4.08 -2.20
CA SER A 90 -5.62 -3.54 -1.85
C SER A 90 -5.10 -2.65 -2.99
N ILE A 91 -4.93 -1.35 -2.71
CA ILE A 91 -4.55 -0.34 -3.71
C ILE A 91 -3.20 0.29 -3.32
N PRO A 92 -2.08 -0.22 -3.86
CA PRO A 92 -0.76 0.38 -3.66
C PRO A 92 -0.69 1.81 -4.22
N CYS A 93 -0.77 2.80 -3.34
CA CYS A 93 -0.69 4.21 -3.71
C CYS A 93 0.75 4.65 -3.96
N ASP A 94 1.29 4.27 -5.11
CA ASP A 94 2.64 4.62 -5.54
C ASP A 94 2.70 5.96 -6.31
N VAL A 95 3.90 6.29 -6.79
CA VAL A 95 4.13 7.53 -7.55
C VAL A 95 3.45 7.53 -8.91
N HIS A 96 3.20 6.37 -9.53
CA HIS A 96 2.50 6.28 -10.81
C HIS A 96 1.01 6.53 -10.61
N LEU A 97 0.41 5.89 -9.60
CA LEU A 97 -0.99 6.06 -9.26
C LEU A 97 -1.32 7.51 -8.91
N VAL A 98 -0.58 8.10 -7.96
CA VAL A 98 -0.85 9.47 -7.50
C VAL A 98 -0.74 10.46 -8.67
N LYS A 99 0.35 10.37 -9.43
CA LYS A 99 0.56 11.22 -10.61
C LYS A 99 -0.50 11.02 -11.69
N PHE A 100 -0.98 9.80 -11.90
CA PHE A 100 -2.04 9.53 -12.86
C PHE A 100 -3.34 10.19 -12.43
N ILE A 101 -3.73 10.04 -11.15
CA ILE A 101 -4.92 10.69 -10.58
C ILE A 101 -4.82 12.21 -10.70
N ASP A 102 -3.66 12.79 -10.40
CA ASP A 102 -3.42 14.23 -10.50
C ASP A 102 -3.50 14.73 -11.96
N ARG A 103 -2.79 14.08 -12.89
CA ARG A 103 -2.73 14.49 -14.31
C ARG A 103 -4.03 14.31 -15.06
N MET A 104 -4.79 13.28 -14.71
CA MET A 104 -6.12 13.02 -15.25
C MET A 104 -7.21 13.83 -14.54
N GLU A 105 -6.88 14.55 -13.47
CA GLU A 105 -7.80 15.33 -12.64
C GLU A 105 -8.99 14.52 -12.09
N ILE A 106 -8.80 13.21 -11.85
CA ILE A 106 -9.87 12.30 -11.42
C ILE A 106 -10.32 12.62 -9.98
N LEU A 107 -9.36 12.90 -9.10
CA LEU A 107 -9.60 13.29 -7.71
C LEU A 107 -8.61 14.41 -7.35
N LYS A 108 -9.07 15.44 -6.62
CA LYS A 108 -8.26 16.62 -6.29
C LYS A 108 -8.10 16.78 -4.78
N GLY A 109 -6.94 17.30 -4.36
CA GLY A 109 -6.69 17.67 -2.97
C GLY A 109 -6.48 16.49 -2.00
N LEU A 110 -6.29 15.28 -2.51
CA LEU A 110 -6.13 14.09 -1.68
C LEU A 110 -4.69 13.88 -1.20
N LYS A 111 -4.56 13.40 0.03
CA LYS A 111 -3.29 13.04 0.68
C LYS A 111 -3.01 11.55 0.53
N ARG A 112 -1.73 11.20 0.53
CA ARG A 112 -1.28 9.81 0.50
C ARG A 112 -1.54 9.11 1.84
N PRO A 113 -1.65 7.78 1.87
CA PRO A 113 -1.78 7.04 3.11
C PRO A 113 -0.55 7.24 4.01
N GLU A 114 -0.79 7.60 5.27
CA GLU A 114 0.26 7.87 6.25
C GLU A 114 0.40 6.72 7.23
N LYS A 115 1.63 6.21 7.43
CA LYS A 115 1.88 5.04 8.29
C LYS A 115 1.39 5.24 9.73
N GLY A 116 1.54 6.45 10.27
CA GLY A 116 1.13 6.80 11.64
C GLY A 116 -0.37 6.57 11.89
N PHE A 117 -1.21 6.86 10.89
CA PHE A 117 -2.65 6.58 10.93
C PHE A 117 -2.94 5.13 10.51
N CYS A 118 -2.38 4.68 9.39
CA CYS A 118 -2.69 3.38 8.80
C CYS A 118 -2.42 2.20 9.74
N ARG A 119 -1.48 2.32 10.69
CA ARG A 119 -1.18 1.26 11.67
C ARG A 119 -2.16 1.21 12.87
N ARG A 120 -3.04 2.19 13.01
CA ARG A 120 -3.94 2.37 14.18
C ARG A 120 -5.42 2.28 13.81
N PHE A 121 -5.75 2.63 12.57
CA PHE A 121 -7.12 2.84 12.14
C PHE A 121 -7.47 1.99 10.91
N LEU A 122 -8.73 1.56 10.82
CA LEU A 122 -9.27 0.89 9.64
C LEU A 122 -9.86 1.89 8.65
N CYS A 123 -9.68 1.66 7.35
CA CYS A 123 -10.16 2.59 6.32
C CYS A 123 -11.68 2.56 6.17
N LYS A 124 -12.30 1.36 6.23
CA LYS A 124 -13.74 1.15 6.03
C LYS A 124 -14.49 1.31 7.37
N PRO A 125 -15.45 2.23 7.51
CA PRO A 125 -16.24 2.40 8.74
C PRO A 125 -16.94 1.11 9.20
N GLU A 126 -17.47 0.32 8.26
CA GLU A 126 -18.13 -0.96 8.54
C GLU A 126 -17.14 -2.02 9.08
N SER A 127 -15.90 -2.06 8.56
CA SER A 127 -14.85 -2.90 9.14
C SER A 127 -14.44 -2.40 10.53
N ALA A 128 -14.37 -1.08 10.73
CA ALA A 128 -14.04 -0.47 12.01
C ALA A 128 -15.03 -0.88 13.11
N GLU A 129 -16.33 -0.81 12.81
CA GLU A 129 -17.39 -1.28 13.70
C GLU A 129 -17.29 -2.79 13.94
N ARG A 130 -17.22 -3.59 12.87
CA ARG A 130 -17.15 -5.07 12.93
C ARG A 130 -16.02 -5.55 13.83
N TRP A 131 -14.84 -4.97 13.70
CA TRP A 131 -13.64 -5.40 14.43
C TRP A 131 -13.41 -4.63 15.73
N ARG A 132 -14.24 -3.63 16.03
CA ARG A 132 -14.08 -2.71 17.18
C ARG A 132 -12.68 -2.09 17.21
N ILE A 133 -12.21 -1.64 16.04
CA ILE A 133 -10.98 -0.90 15.83
C ILE A 133 -11.36 0.47 15.25
N PRO A 134 -10.86 1.60 15.77
CA PRO A 134 -11.30 2.93 15.32
C PRO A 134 -11.15 3.14 13.80
N ALA A 135 -12.14 3.83 13.21
CA ALA A 135 -12.11 4.22 11.81
C ALA A 135 -11.07 5.34 11.57
N CYS A 136 -10.51 5.38 10.36
CA CYS A 136 -9.47 6.34 10.01
C CYS A 136 -10.07 7.75 9.81
N PRO A 137 -9.62 8.77 10.55
CA PRO A 137 -10.17 10.13 10.41
C PRO A 137 -9.99 10.67 8.98
N LYS A 138 -8.82 10.44 8.37
CA LYS A 138 -8.54 10.83 6.97
C LYS A 138 -9.42 10.11 5.94
N ALA A 139 -9.96 8.94 6.28
CA ALA A 139 -10.92 8.24 5.42
C ALA A 139 -12.32 8.85 5.57
N ILE A 140 -12.73 9.15 6.80
CA ILE A 140 -14.02 9.79 7.11
C ILE A 140 -14.10 11.20 6.49
N GLU A 141 -13.03 11.96 6.60
CA GLU A 141 -12.93 13.34 6.08
C GLU A 141 -12.75 13.38 4.55
N GLY A 142 -12.65 12.23 3.88
CA GLY A 142 -12.46 12.16 2.43
C GLY A 142 -11.10 12.69 1.96
N GLU A 143 -10.09 12.72 2.82
CA GLU A 143 -8.77 13.26 2.49
C GLU A 143 -7.81 12.21 1.92
N CYS A 144 -8.11 10.91 2.03
CA CYS A 144 -7.16 9.84 1.73
C CYS A 144 -7.38 9.23 0.33
N ILE A 145 -6.40 9.39 -0.56
CA ILE A 145 -6.46 8.85 -1.94
C ILE A 145 -6.76 7.35 -1.98
N ARG A 146 -6.16 6.55 -1.07
CA ARG A 146 -6.40 5.10 -1.03
C ARG A 146 -7.85 4.78 -0.73
N TYR A 147 -8.46 5.51 0.21
CA TYR A 147 -9.83 5.23 0.62
C TYR A 147 -10.83 5.72 -0.42
N GLU A 148 -10.63 6.92 -1.00
CA GLU A 148 -11.48 7.41 -2.08
C GLU A 148 -11.45 6.46 -3.28
N LEU A 149 -10.27 5.98 -3.69
CA LEU A 149 -10.18 4.97 -4.75
C LEU A 149 -10.87 3.66 -4.37
N LEU A 150 -10.72 3.19 -3.13
CA LEU A 150 -11.40 1.98 -2.67
C LEU A 150 -12.93 2.13 -2.70
N LYS A 151 -13.44 3.29 -2.27
CA LYS A 151 -14.87 3.60 -2.26
C LYS A 151 -15.47 3.58 -3.67
N HIS A 152 -14.74 4.11 -4.66
CA HIS A 152 -15.21 4.18 -6.04
C HIS A 152 -14.99 2.89 -6.85
N LEU A 153 -13.86 2.22 -6.65
CA LEU A 153 -13.43 1.08 -7.49
C LEU A 153 -13.68 -0.28 -6.84
N ARG A 154 -13.74 -0.34 -5.51
CA ARG A 154 -13.92 -1.58 -4.73
C ARG A 154 -12.94 -2.67 -5.19
N GLU A 155 -13.45 -3.81 -5.64
CA GLU A 155 -12.69 -4.97 -6.12
C GLU A 155 -11.93 -4.70 -7.43
N LEU A 156 -12.18 -3.59 -8.11
CA LEU A 156 -11.41 -3.17 -9.29
C LEU A 156 -10.16 -2.37 -8.92
N GLY A 157 -9.99 -2.00 -7.64
CA GLY A 157 -8.92 -1.11 -7.19
C GLY A 157 -7.52 -1.64 -7.50
N GLY A 158 -7.25 -2.92 -7.22
CA GLY A 158 -5.97 -3.56 -7.51
C GLY A 158 -5.67 -3.66 -9.01
N TRP A 159 -6.67 -3.97 -9.83
CA TRP A 159 -6.56 -4.00 -11.29
C TRP A 159 -6.25 -2.62 -11.85
N PHE A 160 -7.02 -1.61 -11.44
CA PHE A 160 -6.80 -0.23 -11.83
C PHE A 160 -5.39 0.24 -11.49
N GLN A 161 -4.93 -0.02 -10.26
CA GLN A 161 -3.57 0.33 -9.85
C GLN A 161 -2.50 -0.34 -10.72
N THR A 162 -2.67 -1.62 -11.04
CA THR A 162 -1.72 -2.37 -11.89
C THR A 162 -1.66 -1.80 -13.31
N LEU A 163 -2.82 -1.52 -13.91
CA LEU A 163 -2.90 -0.91 -15.24
C LEU A 163 -2.29 0.50 -15.26
N VAL A 164 -2.55 1.31 -14.24
CA VAL A 164 -1.98 2.64 -14.09
C VAL A 164 -0.46 2.58 -13.90
N TYR A 165 0.06 1.59 -13.17
CA TYR A 165 1.49 1.35 -13.05
C TYR A 165 2.13 1.07 -14.41
N LEU A 166 1.57 0.14 -15.19
CA LEU A 166 2.04 -0.19 -16.53
C LEU A 166 2.01 1.04 -17.44
N HIS A 167 0.88 1.77 -17.43
CA HIS A 167 0.72 3.01 -18.16
C HIS A 167 1.75 4.08 -17.78
N GLY A 168 2.03 4.23 -16.47
CA GLY A 168 3.00 5.19 -15.96
C GLY A 168 4.45 4.84 -16.29
N ARG A 169 4.76 3.56 -16.48
CA ARG A 169 6.06 3.06 -16.92
C ARG A 169 6.24 3.29 -18.42
N ASP A 170 5.22 2.96 -19.21
CA ASP A 170 5.33 2.87 -20.66
C ASP A 170 5.07 4.22 -21.34
N PHE A 171 4.13 5.02 -20.81
CA PHE A 171 3.70 6.31 -21.38
C PHE A 171 3.84 7.49 -20.41
N CYS A 172 3.13 7.47 -19.27
CA CYS A 172 2.97 8.62 -18.36
C CYS A 172 4.16 8.76 -17.37
N ARG A 173 5.37 8.82 -17.91
CA ARG A 173 6.62 8.93 -17.15
C ARG A 173 6.71 10.26 -16.40
N SER A 174 7.50 10.28 -15.32
CA SER A 174 7.67 11.49 -14.50
C SER A 174 8.46 12.56 -15.23
N ILE A 175 9.42 12.16 -16.06
CA ILE A 175 10.25 13.03 -16.88
C ILE A 175 9.95 12.69 -18.35
N LYS A 176 9.68 13.72 -19.17
CA LYS A 176 9.38 13.60 -20.61
C LYS A 176 8.33 12.49 -20.90
N PRO A 177 7.07 12.64 -20.45
CA PRO A 177 6.02 11.68 -20.74
C PRO A 177 5.81 11.54 -22.26
N ARG A 178 5.46 10.34 -22.72
CA ARG A 178 5.20 10.06 -24.14
C ARG A 178 3.76 10.42 -24.53
N CYS A 179 3.37 11.67 -24.31
CA CYS A 179 1.98 12.11 -24.49
C CYS A 179 1.47 11.92 -25.93
N LYS A 180 2.34 12.05 -26.94
CA LYS A 180 1.97 11.85 -28.36
C LYS A 180 1.58 10.41 -28.70
N GLU A 181 2.20 9.43 -28.03
CA GLU A 181 1.95 7.98 -28.21
C GLU A 181 0.98 7.43 -27.15
N CYS A 182 0.53 8.27 -26.22
CA CYS A 182 -0.27 7.86 -25.09
C CYS A 182 -1.71 7.53 -25.54
N PRO A 183 -2.24 6.32 -25.24
CA PRO A 183 -3.61 5.96 -25.61
C PRO A 183 -4.69 6.77 -24.89
N LEU A 184 -4.31 7.51 -23.84
CA LEU A 184 -5.21 8.37 -23.07
C LEU A 184 -5.03 9.85 -23.41
N ARG A 185 -4.26 10.19 -24.46
CA ARG A 185 -3.93 11.59 -24.80
C ARG A 185 -5.18 12.46 -24.90
N ASP A 186 -6.17 12.03 -25.65
CA ASP A 186 -7.35 12.85 -25.97
C ASP A 186 -8.24 13.11 -24.76
N LEU A 187 -8.19 12.19 -23.78
CA LEU A 187 -8.92 12.25 -22.51
C LEU A 187 -8.13 12.95 -21.39
N CYS A 188 -6.82 13.09 -21.53
CA CYS A 188 -5.93 13.58 -20.48
C CYS A 188 -5.88 15.12 -20.48
N PRO A 189 -6.35 15.81 -19.42
CA PRO A 189 -6.26 17.26 -19.32
C PRO A 189 -4.82 17.78 -19.39
N SER A 190 -3.87 17.04 -18.82
CA SER A 190 -2.45 17.42 -18.80
C SER A 190 -1.73 17.24 -20.13
N SER A 191 -2.25 16.43 -21.07
CA SER A 191 -1.56 16.16 -22.35
C SER A 191 -1.53 17.38 -23.28
N ARG A 192 -2.50 18.29 -23.12
CA ARG A 192 -2.66 19.50 -23.95
C ARG A 192 -1.77 20.66 -23.49
N VAL A 193 -1.21 20.56 -22.29
CA VAL A 193 -0.28 21.55 -21.73
C VAL A 193 1.14 21.33 -22.28
N ASP A 194 1.50 20.07 -22.55
CA ASP A 194 2.83 19.67 -23.06
C ASP A 194 3.09 20.06 -24.53
N ASP A 195 2.09 20.54 -25.29
CA ASP A 195 2.29 21.06 -26.66
C ASP A 195 2.86 22.51 -26.66
N LYS A 196 3.00 23.14 -25.50
CA LYS A 196 3.77 24.38 -25.33
C LYS A 196 5.14 24.03 -24.73
N GLY A 197 6.10 23.84 -25.64
CA GLY A 197 7.56 23.66 -25.47
C GLY A 197 8.16 23.77 -24.08
#